data_AF-A0A7W1G1K7-F1
#
_entry.id   AF-A0A7W1G1K7-F1
#
_cell.length_a   1.000
_cell.length_b   1.000
_cell.length_c   1.000
_cell.angle_alpha   90.00
_cell.angle_beta   90.00
_cell.angle_gamma   90.00
#
_symmetry.space_group_name_H-M   'P 1'
#
loop_
_entity.id
_entity.type
_entity.pdbx_description
1 polymer ?
#
loop_
_entity_poly.entity_id
_entity_poly.type
_entity_poly.pdbx_seq_one_letter_code
_entity_poly.pdbx_strand_id
1 'polypeptide(L)'
;MSDPDPADLAAFAGEVQKLAGSGDFNPFAMFSETLGFHAVFLAPFSPALTSAIARFLSDGGGPLQQAVDALRSQGMAEPEARAKAREMFAAAKGMCVVVVSGGTALDTIPQLFFGNLSEEWRAHAVASCGDKFPGKEGLRSALADLDAKARGGTTWPALVAGPSAGSNLMSFWLELAAGIVASVDEGIMPVARDRLADLAHWTAAAGSLILAQGKRADGDDLSALARCRLLAGETDEAAALLDAIIARTGDEALDDEELLELVQHYANACARLQRGAVGAEWIGQRLPSLEARFGRSYEIVLALFNLLAA
;
A
#
# COMPACT_ATOMS: atom_id res chain seq x y z
N MET A 1 23.47 21.66 -9.77
CA MET A 1 23.50 20.34 -9.11
C MET A 1 23.48 19.34 -10.23
N SER A 2 24.53 18.53 -10.36
CA SER A 2 24.57 17.46 -11.34
C SER A 2 23.56 16.40 -10.95
N ASP A 3 22.77 15.90 -11.90
CA ASP A 3 21.91 14.74 -11.63
C ASP A 3 22.80 13.57 -11.19
N PRO A 4 22.44 12.86 -10.11
CA PRO A 4 23.21 11.70 -9.66
C PRO A 4 23.27 10.64 -10.75
N ASP A 5 24.44 10.00 -10.89
CA ASP A 5 24.68 8.96 -11.90
C ASP A 5 23.62 7.84 -11.72
N PRO A 6 22.87 7.46 -12.77
CA PRO A 6 21.93 6.35 -12.75
C PRO A 6 22.53 5.04 -12.19
N ALA A 7 23.82 4.79 -12.42
CA ALA A 7 24.51 3.62 -11.89
C ALA A 7 24.69 3.69 -10.36
N ASP A 8 24.98 4.88 -9.82
CA ASP A 8 25.12 5.12 -8.38
C ASP A 8 23.76 5.04 -7.65
N LEU A 9 22.69 5.51 -8.29
CA LEU A 9 21.32 5.41 -7.77
C LEU A 9 20.82 3.97 -7.76
N ALA A 10 21.13 3.21 -8.82
CA ALA A 10 20.77 1.79 -8.93
C ALA A 10 21.54 0.93 -7.92
N ALA A 11 22.87 1.10 -7.81
CA ALA A 11 23.69 0.37 -6.85
C ALA A 11 23.22 0.58 -5.41
N PHE A 12 22.81 1.80 -5.06
CA PHE A 12 22.34 2.12 -3.71
C PHE A 12 20.94 1.62 -3.41
N ALA A 13 19.98 1.77 -4.35
CA ALA A 13 18.61 1.30 -4.14
C ALA A 13 18.60 -0.18 -3.72
N GLY A 14 19.62 -0.93 -4.14
CA GLY A 14 19.87 -2.30 -3.71
C GLY A 14 20.34 -2.52 -2.33
N GLU A 15 21.23 -1.69 -1.88
CA GLU A 15 21.89 -1.91 -0.61
C GLU A 15 20.99 -1.48 0.56
N VAL A 16 20.18 -0.43 0.40
CA VAL A 16 19.11 -0.07 1.36
C VAL A 16 18.06 -1.19 1.44
N GLN A 17 17.80 -1.87 0.33
CA GLN A 17 16.80 -2.93 0.26
C GLN A 17 17.29 -4.27 0.82
N LYS A 18 18.56 -4.63 0.59
CA LYS A 18 19.22 -5.77 1.24
C LYS A 18 19.12 -5.66 2.76
N LEU A 19 19.13 -4.45 3.31
CA LEU A 19 19.10 -4.21 4.75
C LEU A 19 17.68 -4.10 5.34
N ALA A 20 16.70 -3.65 4.56
CA ALA A 20 15.28 -3.87 4.87
C ALA A 20 14.90 -5.37 4.90
N GLY A 21 15.74 -6.23 4.30
CA GLY A 21 15.70 -7.69 4.40
C GLY A 21 16.75 -8.31 5.34
N SER A 22 17.70 -7.56 5.91
CA SER A 22 18.83 -8.12 6.68
C SER A 22 18.58 -8.22 8.19
N GLY A 23 17.37 -7.91 8.66
CA GLY A 23 17.00 -8.15 10.05
C GLY A 23 16.69 -9.62 10.32
N ASP A 24 17.55 -10.57 9.94
CA ASP A 24 17.39 -12.04 10.13
C ASP A 24 16.01 -12.64 9.72
N PHE A 25 15.17 -11.82 9.09
CA PHE A 25 13.80 -12.13 8.76
C PHE A 25 13.82 -12.52 7.30
N ASN A 26 13.83 -13.81 7.07
CA ASN A 26 13.31 -14.34 5.82
C ASN A 26 11.78 -14.32 5.95
N PRO A 27 11.04 -13.27 5.49
CA PRO A 27 9.57 -13.31 5.49
C PRO A 27 9.07 -14.58 4.82
N PHE A 28 9.85 -15.10 3.88
CA PHE A 28 9.59 -16.28 3.09
C PHE A 28 9.85 -17.62 3.82
N ALA A 29 10.41 -17.61 5.03
CA ALA A 29 10.62 -18.84 5.84
C ALA A 29 9.39 -19.26 6.64
N MET A 30 8.41 -18.36 6.83
CA MET A 30 7.21 -18.64 7.62
C MET A 30 6.00 -19.09 6.79
N PHE A 31 6.07 -19.02 5.47
CA PHE A 31 5.01 -19.53 4.60
C PHE A 31 5.26 -21.01 4.34
N SER A 32 4.35 -21.87 4.78
CA SER A 32 4.32 -23.29 4.41
C SER A 32 3.96 -23.50 2.92
N GLU A 33 3.47 -22.45 2.27
CA GLU A 33 3.06 -22.46 0.87
C GLU A 33 4.08 -21.76 -0.05
N THR A 34 4.13 -22.20 -1.30
CA THR A 34 5.03 -21.66 -2.31
C THR A 34 4.60 -20.23 -2.66
N LEU A 35 5.43 -19.26 -2.32
CA LEU A 35 5.27 -17.88 -2.76
C LEU A 35 5.43 -17.78 -4.28
N GLY A 36 4.66 -16.89 -4.90
CA GLY A 36 4.66 -16.59 -6.33
C GLY A 36 4.80 -15.09 -6.58
N PHE A 37 5.48 -14.73 -7.66
CA PHE A 37 5.48 -13.36 -8.16
C PHE A 37 4.08 -13.01 -8.67
N HIS A 38 3.46 -11.97 -8.12
CA HIS A 38 2.09 -11.57 -8.45
C HIS A 38 2.07 -10.46 -9.51
N ALA A 39 2.65 -9.31 -9.18
CA ALA A 39 2.70 -8.15 -10.07
C ALA A 39 3.82 -7.18 -9.64
N VAL A 40 4.15 -6.23 -10.50
CA VAL A 40 4.95 -5.06 -10.18
C VAL A 40 4.27 -3.80 -10.70
N PHE A 41 4.30 -2.72 -9.95
CA PHE A 41 3.71 -1.43 -10.37
C PHE A 41 4.56 -0.23 -9.94
N LEU A 42 4.40 0.89 -10.66
CA LEU A 42 4.98 2.19 -10.28
C LEU A 42 3.90 3.07 -9.66
N ALA A 43 4.11 3.53 -8.43
CA ALA A 43 3.16 4.35 -7.69
C ALA A 43 3.81 5.64 -7.16
N PRO A 44 3.02 6.71 -6.88
CA PRO A 44 3.49 7.83 -6.09
C PRO A 44 3.85 7.40 -4.66
N PHE A 45 4.55 8.24 -3.90
CA PHE A 45 4.75 7.97 -2.47
C PHE A 45 3.41 7.95 -1.72
N SER A 46 3.27 7.06 -0.75
CA SER A 46 2.17 7.13 0.21
C SER A 46 2.26 8.41 1.06
N PRO A 47 1.16 8.86 1.69
CA PRO A 47 1.19 10.02 2.59
C PRO A 47 2.18 9.85 3.76
N ALA A 48 2.25 8.65 4.33
CA ALA A 48 3.19 8.32 5.40
C ALA A 48 4.65 8.44 4.92
N LEU A 49 4.97 7.87 3.77
CA LEU A 49 6.31 7.94 3.19
C LEU A 49 6.69 9.37 2.77
N THR A 50 5.74 10.13 2.21
CA THR A 50 5.94 11.55 1.88
C THR A 50 6.31 12.35 3.13
N SER A 51 5.58 12.14 4.23
CA SER A 51 5.84 12.81 5.51
C SER A 51 7.19 12.39 6.11
N ALA A 52 7.53 11.11 6.01
CA ALA A 52 8.82 10.57 6.45
C ALA A 52 9.99 11.18 5.66
N ILE A 53 9.88 11.27 4.34
CA ILE A 53 10.87 11.90 3.45
C ILE A 53 11.03 13.37 3.82
N ALA A 54 9.93 14.12 3.95
CA ALA A 54 9.99 15.54 4.29
C ALA A 54 10.69 15.79 5.63
N ARG A 55 10.37 14.99 6.65
CA ARG A 55 11.05 15.06 7.96
C ARG A 55 12.54 14.75 7.84
N PHE A 56 12.90 13.65 7.19
CA PHE A 56 14.29 13.24 7.02
C PHE A 56 15.12 14.29 6.24
N LEU A 57 14.54 14.91 5.22
CA LEU A 57 15.20 16.00 4.49
C LEU A 57 15.31 17.29 5.32
N SER A 58 14.40 17.52 6.28
CA SER A 58 14.48 18.68 7.17
C SER A 58 15.54 18.50 8.25
N ASP A 59 15.41 17.48 9.10
CA ASP A 59 16.20 17.32 10.33
C ASP A 59 17.12 16.09 10.33
N GLY A 60 17.04 15.24 9.30
CA GLY A 60 17.82 14.00 9.20
C GLY A 60 17.35 12.88 10.12
N GLY A 61 16.21 13.03 10.81
CA GLY A 61 15.64 12.04 11.72
C GLY A 61 14.44 11.30 11.14
N GLY A 62 13.76 10.54 12.01
CA GLY A 62 12.55 9.79 11.67
C GLY A 62 12.81 8.37 11.16
N PRO A 63 11.79 7.72 10.57
CA PRO A 63 11.85 6.28 10.24
C PRO A 63 12.87 5.95 9.13
N LEU A 64 13.31 6.95 8.36
CA LEU A 64 14.29 6.78 7.28
C LEU A 64 15.75 6.81 7.75
N GLN A 65 16.01 7.02 9.05
CA GLN A 65 17.36 6.93 9.61
C GLN A 65 18.00 5.55 9.37
N GLN A 66 17.18 4.50 9.25
CA GLN A 66 17.63 3.15 8.89
C GLN A 66 18.37 3.12 7.54
N ALA A 67 18.04 3.99 6.60
CA ALA A 67 18.76 4.10 5.33
C ALA A 67 20.19 4.65 5.51
N VAL A 68 20.39 5.53 6.49
CA VAL A 68 21.73 6.04 6.85
C VAL A 68 22.52 4.95 7.56
N ASP A 69 21.91 4.27 8.52
CA ASP A 69 22.54 3.17 9.25
C ASP A 69 22.92 2.03 8.30
N ALA A 70 22.09 1.82 7.28
CA ALA A 70 22.36 0.86 6.22
C ALA A 70 23.66 1.18 5.46
N LEU A 71 23.85 2.43 5.04
CA LEU A 71 25.08 2.86 4.36
C LEU A 71 26.31 2.81 5.27
N ARG A 72 26.12 3.12 6.56
CA ARG A 72 27.19 3.00 7.55
C ARG A 72 27.65 1.56 7.72
N SER A 73 26.71 0.61 7.74
CA SER A 73 27.03 -0.82 7.82
C SER A 73 27.87 -1.32 6.64
N GLN A 74 27.88 -0.59 5.52
CA GLN A 74 28.68 -0.87 4.33
C GLN A 74 30.06 -0.19 4.35
N GLY A 75 30.43 0.42 5.48
CA GLY A 75 31.73 1.08 5.65
C GLY A 75 31.76 2.54 5.24
N MET A 76 30.63 3.14 4.86
CA MET A 76 30.55 4.57 4.59
C MET A 76 30.61 5.37 5.91
N ALA A 77 31.35 6.48 5.92
CA ALA A 77 31.41 7.34 7.09
C ALA A 77 30.02 7.98 7.35
N GLU A 78 29.65 8.19 8.61
CA GLU A 78 28.31 8.70 8.96
C GLU A 78 27.91 10.01 8.23
N PRO A 79 28.78 11.03 8.11
CA PRO A 79 28.43 12.25 7.38
C PRO A 79 28.14 12.00 5.89
N GLU A 80 28.91 11.09 5.28
CA GLU A 80 28.78 10.72 3.87
C GLU A 80 27.52 9.88 3.63
N ALA A 81 27.26 8.90 4.49
CA ALA A 81 26.04 8.10 4.51
C ALA A 81 24.79 8.98 4.61
N ARG A 82 24.80 9.96 5.53
CA ARG A 82 23.71 10.90 5.69
C ARG A 82 23.53 11.78 4.45
N ALA A 83 24.61 12.30 3.89
CA ALA A 83 24.55 13.13 2.68
C ALA A 83 23.98 12.34 1.49
N LYS A 84 24.45 11.09 1.28
CA LYS A 84 24.00 10.23 0.20
C LYS A 84 22.51 9.84 0.35
N ALA A 85 22.09 9.44 1.55
CA ALA A 85 20.67 9.15 1.80
C ALA A 85 19.76 10.37 1.51
N ARG A 86 20.20 11.58 1.91
CA ARG A 86 19.45 12.82 1.64
C ARG A 86 19.35 13.12 0.14
N GLU A 87 20.45 12.99 -0.60
CA GLU A 87 20.45 13.14 -2.06
C GLU A 87 19.41 12.22 -2.71
N MET A 88 19.31 10.99 -2.21
CA MET A 88 18.45 9.98 -2.81
C MET A 88 16.98 10.17 -2.53
N PHE A 89 16.61 10.45 -1.28
CA PHE A 89 15.22 10.79 -0.98
C PHE A 89 14.78 12.09 -1.65
N ALA A 90 15.71 13.02 -1.92
CA ALA A 90 15.41 14.23 -2.70
C ALA A 90 15.25 13.95 -4.20
N ALA A 91 15.96 12.96 -4.76
CA ALA A 91 15.90 12.60 -6.17
C ALA A 91 14.71 11.69 -6.52
N ALA A 92 14.25 10.87 -5.57
CA ALA A 92 13.21 9.89 -5.79
C ALA A 92 11.86 10.54 -6.17
N LYS A 93 11.15 9.90 -7.12
CA LYS A 93 9.89 10.38 -7.71
C LYS A 93 8.67 9.56 -7.27
N GLY A 94 8.89 8.37 -6.73
CA GLY A 94 7.85 7.46 -6.28
C GLY A 94 8.42 6.10 -5.90
N MET A 95 7.59 5.07 -5.99
CA MET A 95 7.92 3.69 -5.64
C MET A 95 7.73 2.76 -6.84
N CYS A 96 8.62 1.78 -6.99
CA CYS A 96 8.39 0.57 -7.74
C CYS A 96 8.12 -0.57 -6.75
N VAL A 97 6.93 -1.15 -6.81
CA VAL A 97 6.43 -2.08 -5.80
C VAL A 97 6.28 -3.44 -6.43
N VAL A 98 7.10 -4.40 -6.00
CA VAL A 98 6.95 -5.81 -6.38
C VAL A 98 6.02 -6.47 -5.36
N VAL A 99 4.94 -7.07 -5.83
CA VAL A 99 3.97 -7.82 -5.04
C VAL A 99 4.25 -9.30 -5.15
N VAL A 100 4.26 -9.98 -4.01
CA VAL A 100 4.40 -11.43 -3.88
C VAL A 100 3.16 -11.96 -3.19
N SER A 101 2.65 -13.09 -3.66
CA SER A 101 1.48 -13.78 -3.09
C SER A 101 1.84 -15.21 -2.72
N GLY A 102 1.41 -15.70 -1.56
CA GLY A 102 1.54 -17.11 -1.16
C GLY A 102 0.37 -17.50 -0.27
N GLY A 103 -0.42 -18.47 -0.72
CA GLY A 103 -1.71 -18.77 -0.09
C GLY A 103 -2.60 -17.54 -0.03
N THR A 104 -2.98 -17.17 1.18
CA THR A 104 -3.83 -16.02 1.49
C THR A 104 -3.05 -14.77 1.88
N ALA A 105 -1.71 -14.84 1.89
CA ALA A 105 -0.83 -13.75 2.27
C ALA A 105 -0.27 -12.98 1.06
N LEU A 106 -0.33 -11.66 1.15
CA LEU A 106 0.38 -10.72 0.29
C LEU A 106 1.56 -10.10 1.04
N ASP A 107 2.66 -9.90 0.30
CA ASP A 107 3.80 -9.10 0.76
C ASP A 107 4.31 -8.21 -0.38
N THR A 108 5.09 -7.19 -0.01
CA THR A 108 5.68 -6.27 -0.97
C THR A 108 7.18 -6.08 -0.75
N ILE A 109 7.87 -5.85 -1.85
CA ILE A 109 9.29 -5.53 -1.91
C ILE A 109 9.40 -4.14 -2.55
N PRO A 110 9.18 -3.05 -1.79
CA PRO A 110 9.11 -1.69 -2.32
C PRO A 110 10.51 -1.12 -2.61
N GLN A 111 10.65 -0.40 -3.72
CA GLN A 111 11.91 0.20 -4.20
C GLN A 111 11.70 1.66 -4.57
N LEU A 112 12.69 2.52 -4.33
CA LEU A 112 12.63 3.91 -4.79
C LEU A 112 12.71 3.96 -6.33
N PHE A 113 11.79 4.72 -6.93
CA PHE A 113 11.76 5.00 -8.36
C PHE A 113 12.26 6.43 -8.63
N PHE A 114 13.23 6.57 -9.55
CA PHE A 114 13.90 7.86 -9.85
C PHE A 114 13.46 8.49 -11.17
N GLY A 115 12.35 8.03 -11.75
CA GLY A 115 11.81 8.57 -13.01
C GLY A 115 12.24 7.84 -14.27
N ASN A 116 13.12 6.85 -14.18
CA ASN A 116 13.48 5.96 -15.28
C ASN A 116 13.69 4.52 -14.79
N LEU A 117 13.52 3.56 -15.70
CA LEU A 117 13.75 2.13 -15.46
C LEU A 117 14.92 1.66 -16.37
N SER A 118 16.11 2.21 -16.14
CA SER A 118 17.32 1.81 -16.89
C SER A 118 17.59 0.31 -16.76
N GLU A 119 18.39 -0.25 -17.67
CA GLU A 119 18.72 -1.67 -17.63
C GLU A 119 19.43 -2.04 -16.31
N GLU A 120 20.34 -1.18 -15.86
CA GLU A 120 21.05 -1.30 -14.60
C GLU A 120 20.08 -1.27 -13.42
N TRP A 121 19.14 -0.32 -13.40
CA TRP A 121 18.13 -0.21 -12.34
C TRP A 121 17.24 -1.46 -12.32
N ARG A 122 16.82 -1.99 -13.47
CA ARG A 122 15.98 -3.20 -13.53
C ARG A 122 16.72 -4.45 -13.09
N ALA A 123 17.96 -4.64 -13.56
CA ALA A 123 18.80 -5.75 -13.13
C ALA A 123 19.00 -5.73 -11.61
N HIS A 124 19.23 -4.52 -11.09
CA HIS A 124 19.32 -4.26 -9.68
C HIS A 124 18.00 -4.60 -8.94
N ALA A 125 16.86 -4.12 -9.41
CA ALA A 125 15.56 -4.36 -8.79
C ALA A 125 15.18 -5.84 -8.70
N VAL A 126 15.65 -6.66 -9.66
CA VAL A 126 15.50 -8.12 -9.60
C VAL A 126 16.44 -8.73 -8.56
N ALA A 127 17.69 -8.25 -8.48
CA ALA A 127 18.68 -8.75 -7.52
C ALA A 127 18.28 -8.45 -6.07
N SER A 128 17.66 -7.30 -5.80
CA SER A 128 17.22 -6.91 -4.46
C SER A 128 16.08 -7.76 -3.90
N CYS A 129 15.33 -8.47 -4.75
CA CYS A 129 14.38 -9.48 -4.30
C CYS A 129 15.03 -10.75 -3.72
N GLY A 130 16.36 -10.89 -3.84
CA GLY A 130 17.13 -11.96 -3.25
C GLY A 130 17.16 -13.25 -4.09
N ASP A 131 18.06 -14.16 -3.73
CA ASP A 131 18.39 -15.28 -4.59
C ASP A 131 17.29 -16.32 -4.75
N LYS A 132 16.41 -16.41 -3.75
CA LYS A 132 15.31 -17.37 -3.67
C LYS A 132 13.98 -16.83 -4.21
N PHE A 133 13.97 -15.65 -4.84
CA PHE A 133 12.74 -15.07 -5.38
C PHE A 133 12.10 -15.98 -6.44
N PRO A 134 10.81 -16.35 -6.31
CA PRO A 134 10.17 -17.42 -7.09
C PRO A 134 9.88 -17.09 -8.56
N GLY A 135 10.15 -15.86 -9.02
CA GLY A 135 9.78 -15.41 -10.37
C GLY A 135 10.76 -14.43 -11.01
N LYS A 136 12.07 -14.60 -10.83
CA LYS A 136 13.09 -13.61 -11.28
C LYS A 136 12.96 -13.23 -12.76
N GLU A 137 12.78 -14.21 -13.65
CA GLU A 137 12.62 -13.95 -15.09
C GLU A 137 11.30 -13.23 -15.39
N GLY A 138 10.21 -13.61 -14.71
CA GLY A 138 8.92 -12.95 -14.83
C GLY A 138 8.98 -11.49 -14.37
N LEU A 139 9.67 -11.21 -13.27
CA LEU A 139 9.90 -9.84 -12.79
C LEU A 139 10.75 -9.05 -13.78
N ARG A 140 11.81 -9.63 -14.34
CA ARG A 140 12.64 -8.97 -15.37
C ARG A 140 11.80 -8.55 -16.57
N SER A 141 10.94 -9.44 -17.08
CA SER A 141 10.01 -9.14 -18.17
C SER A 141 9.02 -8.04 -17.78
N ALA A 142 8.41 -8.14 -16.60
CA ALA A 142 7.42 -7.17 -16.15
C ALA A 142 8.01 -5.76 -15.95
N LEU A 143 9.27 -5.66 -15.47
CA LEU A 143 9.98 -4.38 -15.39
C LEU A 143 10.31 -3.80 -16.77
N ALA A 144 10.60 -4.64 -17.77
CA ALA A 144 10.76 -4.20 -19.15
C ALA A 144 9.43 -3.67 -19.73
N ASP A 145 8.31 -4.35 -19.44
CA ASP A 145 6.98 -3.92 -19.84
C ASP A 145 6.58 -2.59 -19.18
N LEU A 146 6.90 -2.40 -17.90
CA LEU A 146 6.68 -1.12 -17.20
C LEU A 146 7.47 0.03 -17.83
N ASP A 147 8.73 -0.21 -18.20
CA ASP A 147 9.56 0.79 -18.89
C ASP A 147 8.96 1.16 -20.25
N ALA A 148 8.53 0.16 -21.02
CA ALA A 148 7.86 0.39 -22.30
C ALA A 148 6.55 1.19 -22.12
N LYS A 149 5.72 0.84 -21.12
CA LYS A 149 4.48 1.56 -20.79
C LYS A 149 4.76 3.01 -20.40
N ALA A 150 5.75 3.24 -19.53
CA ALA A 150 6.13 4.58 -19.06
C ALA A 150 6.64 5.45 -20.21
N ARG A 151 7.51 4.91 -21.07
CA ARG A 151 7.98 5.61 -22.30
C ARG A 151 6.85 5.88 -23.30
N GLY A 152 5.85 5.00 -23.33
CA GLY A 152 4.62 5.18 -24.10
C GLY A 152 3.64 6.20 -23.51
N GLY A 153 3.99 6.89 -22.41
CA GLY A 153 3.15 7.91 -21.78
C GLY A 153 2.07 7.35 -20.85
N THR A 154 2.10 6.05 -20.54
CA THR A 154 1.22 5.47 -19.51
C THR A 154 1.59 6.04 -18.16
N THR A 155 0.60 6.40 -17.36
CA THR A 155 0.79 6.97 -16.02
C THR A 155 0.09 6.11 -14.97
N TRP A 156 0.40 6.36 -13.69
CA TRP A 156 -0.35 5.80 -12.57
C TRP A 156 -1.85 6.14 -12.71
N PRO A 157 -2.78 5.18 -12.48
CA PRO A 157 -2.60 3.84 -11.93
C PRO A 157 -2.40 2.70 -12.95
N ALA A 158 -2.20 3.00 -14.23
CA ALA A 158 -2.06 1.98 -15.28
C ALA A 158 -0.63 1.43 -15.45
N LEU A 159 0.34 1.95 -14.71
CA LEU A 159 1.73 1.46 -14.66
C LEU A 159 1.85 0.21 -13.79
N VAL A 160 1.26 -0.89 -14.27
CA VAL A 160 1.32 -2.22 -13.66
C VAL A 160 1.70 -3.28 -14.69
N ALA A 161 2.46 -4.30 -14.29
CA ALA A 161 2.83 -5.44 -15.13
C ALA A 161 3.02 -6.70 -14.28
N GLY A 162 3.12 -7.86 -14.93
CA GLY A 162 3.27 -9.16 -14.27
C GLY A 162 2.09 -10.09 -14.51
N PRO A 163 2.16 -11.34 -14.02
CA PRO A 163 1.21 -12.39 -14.36
C PRO A 163 -0.23 -12.06 -13.94
N SER A 164 -0.43 -11.41 -12.80
CA SER A 164 -1.76 -11.05 -12.30
C SER A 164 -2.28 -9.71 -12.81
N ALA A 165 -1.46 -8.89 -13.49
CA ALA A 165 -1.88 -7.55 -13.93
C ALA A 165 -3.10 -7.58 -14.87
N GLY A 166 -3.28 -8.68 -15.60
CA GLY A 166 -4.40 -8.90 -16.51
C GLY A 166 -4.52 -7.83 -17.60
N SER A 167 -5.64 -7.86 -18.33
CA SER A 167 -6.02 -6.81 -19.29
C SER A 167 -7.02 -5.80 -18.72
N ASN A 168 -7.73 -6.16 -17.64
CA ASN A 168 -8.68 -5.29 -16.96
C ASN A 168 -8.05 -4.71 -15.69
N LEU A 169 -7.63 -3.45 -15.78
CA LEU A 169 -6.98 -2.74 -14.68
C LEU A 169 -7.86 -2.66 -13.43
N MET A 170 -9.18 -2.54 -13.58
CA MET A 170 -10.10 -2.45 -12.44
C MET A 170 -10.13 -3.76 -11.67
N SER A 171 -10.30 -4.88 -12.38
CA SER A 171 -10.30 -6.21 -11.77
C SER A 171 -9.00 -6.47 -11.02
N PHE A 172 -7.84 -6.09 -11.60
CA PHE A 172 -6.55 -6.22 -10.91
C PHE A 172 -6.53 -5.50 -9.54
N TRP A 173 -6.95 -4.24 -9.47
CA TRP A 173 -6.91 -3.48 -8.21
C TRP A 173 -7.94 -3.97 -7.20
N LEU A 174 -9.12 -4.43 -7.66
CA LEU A 174 -10.16 -4.98 -6.79
C LEU A 174 -9.75 -6.36 -6.23
N GLU A 175 -9.19 -7.24 -7.07
CA GLU A 175 -8.63 -8.51 -6.63
C GLU A 175 -7.49 -8.31 -5.63
N LEU A 176 -6.63 -7.32 -5.87
CA LEU A 176 -5.57 -6.96 -4.92
C LEU A 176 -6.15 -6.42 -3.60
N ALA A 177 -7.23 -5.62 -3.64
CA ALA A 177 -7.91 -5.13 -2.43
C ALA A 177 -8.50 -6.28 -1.61
N ALA A 178 -9.19 -7.21 -2.26
CA ALA A 178 -9.73 -8.41 -1.63
C ALA A 178 -8.63 -9.27 -1.02
N GLY A 179 -7.51 -9.46 -1.73
CA GLY A 179 -6.35 -10.20 -1.23
C GLY A 179 -5.72 -9.56 0.02
N ILE A 180 -5.61 -8.21 0.06
CA ILE A 180 -5.10 -7.49 1.24
C ILE A 180 -6.03 -7.70 2.44
N VAL A 181 -7.34 -7.62 2.20
CA VAL A 181 -8.35 -7.84 3.23
C VAL A 181 -8.25 -9.25 3.79
N ALA A 182 -8.19 -10.27 2.93
CA ALA A 182 -8.01 -11.67 3.35
C ALA A 182 -6.72 -11.87 4.15
N SER A 183 -5.60 -11.25 3.73
CA SER A 183 -4.33 -11.31 4.47
C SER A 183 -4.44 -10.72 5.88
N VAL A 184 -5.26 -9.69 6.08
CA VAL A 184 -5.49 -9.07 7.39
C VAL A 184 -6.38 -9.93 8.27
N ASP A 185 -7.47 -10.46 7.71
CA ASP A 185 -8.47 -11.26 8.45
C ASP A 185 -7.91 -12.59 8.93
N GLU A 186 -7.04 -13.22 8.13
CA GLU A 186 -6.41 -14.47 8.48
C GLU A 186 -5.19 -14.31 9.42
N GLY A 187 -4.83 -13.08 9.76
CA GLY A 187 -3.97 -12.76 10.90
C GLY A 187 -2.51 -13.20 10.79
N ILE A 188 -1.99 -13.44 9.58
CA ILE A 188 -0.72 -14.17 9.43
C ILE A 188 0.53 -13.35 9.83
N MET A 189 0.54 -12.01 9.86
CA MET A 189 1.75 -11.25 10.25
C MET A 189 1.52 -9.85 10.88
N PRO A 190 1.69 -9.69 12.21
CA PRO A 190 1.74 -8.35 12.85
C PRO A 190 2.93 -7.48 12.40
N VAL A 191 4.03 -8.12 11.98
CA VAL A 191 5.32 -7.46 11.66
C VAL A 191 5.32 -6.78 10.28
N ALA A 192 4.38 -7.13 9.39
CA ALA A 192 4.28 -6.57 8.04
C ALA A 192 3.25 -5.43 7.90
N ARG A 193 2.65 -4.96 9.01
CA ARG A 193 1.49 -4.06 8.99
C ARG A 193 1.76 -2.74 8.25
N ASP A 194 2.94 -2.14 8.41
CA ASP A 194 3.28 -0.87 7.75
C ASP A 194 3.41 -1.04 6.23
N ARG A 195 4.01 -2.16 5.77
CA ARG A 195 4.10 -2.48 4.34
C ARG A 195 2.73 -2.77 3.72
N LEU A 196 1.88 -3.47 4.46
CA LEU A 196 0.49 -3.71 4.06
C LEU A 196 -0.33 -2.41 4.04
N ALA A 197 -0.08 -1.47 4.95
CA ALA A 197 -0.73 -0.16 4.95
C ALA A 197 -0.37 0.66 3.69
N ASP A 198 0.90 0.67 3.28
CA ASP A 198 1.32 1.31 2.03
C ASP A 198 0.71 0.62 0.80
N LEU A 199 0.70 -0.72 0.76
CA LEU A 199 0.04 -1.47 -0.30
C LEU A 199 -1.47 -1.15 -0.37
N ALA A 200 -2.13 -1.12 0.78
CA ALA A 200 -3.55 -0.79 0.87
C ALA A 200 -3.85 0.64 0.42
N HIS A 201 -2.99 1.60 0.75
CA HIS A 201 -3.08 2.96 0.24
C HIS A 201 -3.05 2.98 -1.29
N TRP A 202 -2.03 2.38 -1.92
CA TRP A 202 -1.89 2.40 -3.37
C TRP A 202 -3.06 1.70 -4.06
N THR A 203 -3.47 0.54 -3.55
CA THR A 203 -4.59 -0.22 -4.10
C THR A 203 -5.89 0.56 -4.02
N ALA A 204 -6.21 1.14 -2.87
CA ALA A 204 -7.42 1.94 -2.69
C ALA A 204 -7.38 3.24 -3.52
N ALA A 205 -6.22 3.90 -3.60
CA ALA A 205 -6.02 5.10 -4.42
C ALA A 205 -6.20 4.81 -5.92
N ALA A 206 -5.64 3.71 -6.41
CA ALA A 206 -5.83 3.28 -7.79
C ALA A 206 -7.30 2.96 -8.08
N GLY A 207 -7.96 2.19 -7.20
CA GLY A 207 -9.38 1.88 -7.32
C GLY A 207 -10.25 3.15 -7.37
N SER A 208 -10.04 4.10 -6.45
CA SER A 208 -10.77 5.38 -6.44
C SER A 208 -10.57 6.19 -7.73
N LEU A 209 -9.34 6.26 -8.26
CA LEU A 209 -9.06 6.97 -9.52
C LEU A 209 -9.77 6.33 -10.72
N ILE A 210 -9.88 5.01 -10.75
CA ILE A 210 -10.54 4.27 -11.83
C ILE A 210 -12.07 4.37 -11.70
N LEU A 211 -12.61 4.31 -10.49
CA LEU A 211 -14.03 4.57 -10.22
C LEU A 211 -14.46 5.97 -10.68
N ALA A 212 -13.62 6.99 -10.43
CA ALA A 212 -13.87 8.36 -10.88
C ALA A 212 -13.96 8.50 -12.41
N GLN A 213 -13.46 7.52 -13.17
CA GLN A 213 -13.58 7.45 -14.64
C GLN A 213 -14.88 6.76 -15.10
N GLY A 214 -15.82 6.49 -14.19
CA GLY A 214 -17.12 5.89 -14.49
C GLY A 214 -17.12 4.37 -14.55
N LYS A 215 -16.07 3.71 -14.06
CA LYS A 215 -16.09 2.26 -13.85
C LYS A 215 -17.03 1.91 -12.70
N ARG A 216 -17.68 0.76 -12.80
CA ARG A 216 -18.55 0.23 -11.75
C ARG A 216 -17.77 -0.71 -10.86
N ALA A 217 -18.17 -0.73 -9.60
CA ALA A 217 -17.79 -1.66 -8.54
C ALA A 217 -19.09 -2.03 -7.82
N ASP A 218 -19.23 -3.23 -7.29
CA ASP A 218 -20.37 -3.62 -6.43
C ASP A 218 -20.14 -3.23 -4.95
N GLY A 219 -21.01 -3.69 -4.05
CA GLY A 219 -20.90 -3.42 -2.62
C GLY A 219 -19.63 -4.01 -2.01
N ASP A 220 -19.29 -5.23 -2.40
CA ASP A 220 -18.14 -6.00 -1.90
C ASP A 220 -16.82 -5.34 -2.33
N ASP A 221 -16.75 -4.91 -3.59
CA ASP A 221 -15.64 -4.14 -4.14
C ASP A 221 -15.39 -2.85 -3.35
N LEU A 222 -16.45 -2.07 -3.09
CA LEU A 222 -16.33 -0.85 -2.31
C LEU A 222 -15.95 -1.13 -0.86
N SER A 223 -16.47 -2.22 -0.29
CA SER A 223 -16.11 -2.67 1.07
C SER A 223 -14.62 -2.98 1.14
N ALA A 224 -14.08 -3.75 0.20
CA ALA A 224 -12.65 -4.07 0.14
C ALA A 224 -11.77 -2.81 0.02
N LEU A 225 -12.16 -1.85 -0.83
CA LEU A 225 -11.46 -0.57 -0.95
C LEU A 225 -11.54 0.26 0.33
N ALA A 226 -12.70 0.29 1.00
CA ALA A 226 -12.88 1.01 2.27
C ALA A 226 -11.99 0.41 3.37
N ARG A 227 -11.95 -0.93 3.47
CA ARG A 227 -11.07 -1.64 4.42
C ARG A 227 -9.60 -1.37 4.13
N CYS A 228 -9.19 -1.28 2.86
CA CYS A 228 -7.85 -0.84 2.48
C CYS A 228 -7.53 0.59 2.96
N ARG A 229 -8.46 1.55 2.78
CA ARG A 229 -8.31 2.92 3.31
C ARG A 229 -8.15 2.93 4.83
N LEU A 230 -8.95 2.14 5.55
CA LEU A 230 -8.85 2.02 7.01
C LEU A 230 -7.52 1.40 7.46
N LEU A 231 -6.98 0.44 6.71
CA LEU A 231 -5.67 -0.14 6.97
C LEU A 231 -4.55 0.89 6.75
N ALA A 232 -4.67 1.72 5.71
CA ALA A 232 -3.77 2.84 5.43
C ALA A 232 -3.91 4.03 6.42
N GLY A 233 -4.94 4.01 7.29
CA GLY A 233 -5.23 5.08 8.23
C GLY A 233 -5.98 6.28 7.64
N GLU A 234 -6.57 6.11 6.46
CA GLU A 234 -7.25 7.13 5.65
C GLU A 234 -8.75 7.13 5.94
N THR A 235 -9.12 7.57 7.15
CA THR A 235 -10.51 7.45 7.62
C THR A 235 -11.49 8.33 6.85
N ASP A 236 -11.06 9.47 6.30
CA ASP A 236 -11.96 10.36 5.56
C ASP A 236 -12.32 9.77 4.18
N GLU A 237 -11.33 9.20 3.49
CA GLU A 237 -11.51 8.48 2.24
C GLU A 237 -12.31 7.19 2.44
N ALA A 238 -12.10 6.48 3.56
CA ALA A 238 -12.94 5.33 3.92
C ALA A 238 -14.40 5.76 4.15
N ALA A 239 -14.64 6.85 4.89
CA ALA A 239 -15.97 7.37 5.16
C ALA A 239 -16.73 7.71 3.85
N ALA A 240 -16.05 8.27 2.86
CA ALA A 240 -16.65 8.53 1.54
C ALA A 240 -17.07 7.25 0.80
N LEU A 241 -16.29 6.17 0.93
CA LEU A 241 -16.65 4.87 0.37
C LEU A 241 -17.83 4.24 1.13
N LEU A 242 -17.86 4.35 2.46
CA LEU A 242 -19.00 3.89 3.28
C LEU A 242 -20.29 4.64 2.90
N ASP A 243 -20.22 5.95 2.68
CA ASP A 243 -21.37 6.73 2.21
C ASP A 243 -21.88 6.20 0.85
N ALA A 244 -20.97 5.85 -0.06
CA ALA A 244 -21.32 5.26 -1.34
C ALA A 244 -21.93 3.85 -1.21
N ILE A 245 -21.50 3.05 -0.22
CA ILE A 245 -22.09 1.73 0.08
C ILE A 245 -23.49 1.88 0.68
N ILE A 246 -23.67 2.77 1.66
CA ILE A 246 -24.95 3.03 2.33
C ILE A 246 -26.01 3.51 1.33
N ALA A 247 -25.61 4.30 0.33
CA ALA A 247 -26.51 4.81 -0.70
C ALA A 247 -26.99 3.74 -1.71
N ARG A 248 -26.42 2.53 -1.70
CA ARG A 248 -26.78 1.46 -2.64
C ARG A 248 -27.97 0.63 -2.15
N THR A 249 -28.72 0.10 -3.11
CA THR A 249 -29.93 -0.69 -2.88
C THR A 249 -30.02 -1.82 -3.91
N GLY A 250 -30.66 -2.93 -3.55
CA GLY A 250 -30.86 -4.08 -4.45
C GLY A 250 -29.59 -4.91 -4.61
N ASP A 251 -29.40 -5.53 -5.78
CA ASP A 251 -28.32 -6.50 -6.04
C ASP A 251 -26.90 -5.90 -5.99
N GLU A 252 -26.76 -4.57 -5.95
CA GLU A 252 -25.47 -3.87 -5.81
C GLU A 252 -25.15 -3.48 -4.35
N ALA A 253 -26.07 -3.76 -3.41
CA ALA A 253 -25.89 -3.44 -2.01
C ALA A 253 -25.02 -4.49 -1.30
N LEU A 254 -24.16 -4.00 -0.41
CA LEU A 254 -23.44 -4.84 0.55
C LEU A 254 -24.43 -5.48 1.52
N ASP A 255 -24.14 -6.71 1.95
CA ASP A 255 -24.93 -7.41 2.96
C ASP A 255 -25.02 -6.58 4.25
N ASP A 256 -26.14 -6.73 4.97
CA ASP A 256 -26.43 -5.96 6.16
C ASP A 256 -25.42 -6.24 7.29
N GLU A 257 -24.99 -7.50 7.47
CA GLU A 257 -24.00 -7.89 8.46
C GLU A 257 -22.62 -7.31 8.13
N GLU A 258 -22.21 -7.41 6.87
CA GLU A 258 -20.94 -6.88 6.38
C GLU A 258 -20.88 -5.34 6.47
N LEU A 259 -21.99 -4.65 6.22
CA LEU A 259 -22.06 -3.20 6.38
C LEU A 259 -21.94 -2.79 7.86
N LEU A 260 -22.59 -3.51 8.78
CA LEU A 260 -22.44 -3.26 10.22
C LEU A 260 -21.00 -3.53 10.69
N GLU A 261 -20.38 -4.59 10.21
CA GLU A 261 -18.98 -4.90 10.50
C GLU A 261 -18.05 -3.79 9.97
N LEU A 262 -18.28 -3.30 8.76
CA LEU A 262 -17.51 -2.22 8.17
C LEU A 262 -17.63 -0.90 8.97
N VAL A 263 -18.82 -0.60 9.51
CA VAL A 263 -19.02 0.54 10.42
C VAL A 263 -18.23 0.37 11.72
N GLN A 264 -18.14 -0.85 12.27
CA GLN A 264 -17.30 -1.13 13.43
C GLN A 264 -15.81 -0.97 13.10
N HIS A 265 -15.36 -1.47 11.95
CA HIS A 265 -13.96 -1.28 11.48
C HIS A 265 -13.61 0.20 11.35
N TYR A 266 -14.52 1.01 10.80
CA TYR A 266 -14.37 2.47 10.72
C TYR A 266 -14.25 3.11 12.12
N ALA A 267 -15.14 2.75 13.04
CA ALA A 267 -15.12 3.26 14.40
C ALA A 267 -13.81 2.92 15.14
N ASN A 268 -13.37 1.67 15.04
CA ASN A 268 -12.13 1.18 15.63
C ASN A 268 -10.90 1.90 15.04
N ALA A 269 -10.88 2.14 13.73
CA ALA A 269 -9.81 2.88 13.08
C ALA A 269 -9.75 4.34 13.55
N CYS A 270 -10.90 5.02 13.64
CA CYS A 270 -10.97 6.39 14.14
C CYS A 270 -10.50 6.48 15.60
N ALA A 271 -10.95 5.57 16.47
CA ALA A 271 -10.50 5.52 17.86
C ALA A 271 -8.97 5.31 17.97
N ARG A 272 -8.42 4.34 17.21
CA ARG A 272 -6.97 4.08 17.17
C ARG A 272 -6.15 5.30 16.74
N LEU A 273 -6.68 6.10 15.82
CA LEU A 273 -6.02 7.29 15.28
C LEU A 273 -6.33 8.57 16.07
N GLN A 274 -6.95 8.46 17.25
CA GLN A 274 -7.36 9.61 18.07
C GLN A 274 -8.31 10.58 17.34
N ARG A 275 -9.15 10.03 16.45
CA ARG A 275 -10.18 10.73 15.68
C ARG A 275 -11.59 10.38 16.17
N GLY A 276 -11.76 10.01 17.44
CA GLY A 276 -13.02 9.57 18.03
C GLY A 276 -14.19 10.53 17.77
N ALA A 277 -13.98 11.83 17.99
CA ALA A 277 -14.99 12.87 17.73
C ALA A 277 -15.44 12.92 16.26
N VAL A 278 -14.51 12.81 15.30
CA VAL A 278 -14.82 12.82 13.86
C VAL A 278 -15.62 11.58 13.48
N GLY A 279 -15.21 10.41 13.95
CA GLY A 279 -15.94 9.17 13.71
C GLY A 279 -17.34 9.19 14.31
N ALA A 280 -17.49 9.71 15.53
CA ALA A 280 -18.79 9.83 16.20
C ALA A 280 -19.72 10.79 15.46
N GLU A 281 -19.19 11.92 14.97
CA GLU A 281 -19.95 12.86 14.14
C GLU A 281 -20.42 12.19 12.84
N TRP A 282 -19.54 11.46 12.15
CA TRP A 282 -19.89 10.76 10.92
C TRP A 282 -21.03 9.75 11.15
N ILE A 283 -20.89 8.86 12.15
CA ILE A 283 -21.96 7.89 12.47
C ILE A 283 -23.24 8.61 12.89
N GLY A 284 -23.15 9.65 13.72
CA GLY A 284 -24.30 10.43 14.18
C GLY A 284 -25.09 11.07 13.05
N GLN A 285 -24.42 11.59 12.02
CA GLN A 285 -25.06 12.17 10.84
C GLN A 285 -25.80 11.11 9.99
N ARG A 286 -25.36 9.85 10.01
CA ARG A 286 -25.99 8.73 9.27
C ARG A 286 -26.94 7.89 10.13
N LEU A 287 -27.00 8.13 11.44
CA LEU A 287 -27.80 7.33 12.37
C LEU A 287 -29.27 7.17 11.92
N PRO A 288 -29.97 8.21 11.41
CA PRO A 288 -31.35 8.02 10.94
C PRO A 288 -31.47 7.02 9.78
N SER A 289 -30.53 7.05 8.83
CA SER A 289 -30.51 6.11 7.69
C SER A 289 -30.15 4.70 8.14
N LEU A 290 -29.19 4.57 9.05
CA LEU A 290 -28.78 3.28 9.61
C LEU A 290 -29.91 2.67 10.46
N GLU A 291 -30.58 3.46 11.31
CA GLU A 291 -31.73 2.99 12.10
C GLU A 291 -32.93 2.61 11.21
N ALA A 292 -33.13 3.30 10.09
CA ALA A 292 -34.18 2.93 9.14
C ALA A 292 -33.91 1.58 8.47
N ARG A 293 -32.63 1.24 8.24
CA ARG A 293 -32.20 -0.03 7.61
C ARG A 293 -32.13 -1.19 8.62
N PHE A 294 -31.51 -0.97 9.77
CA PHE A 294 -31.16 -2.02 10.75
C PHE A 294 -32.02 -2.01 12.02
N GLY A 295 -32.87 -1.00 12.20
CA GLY A 295 -33.45 -0.71 13.51
C GLY A 295 -32.41 -0.21 14.51
N ARG A 296 -32.72 -0.32 15.81
CA ARG A 296 -31.76 0.01 16.88
C ARG A 296 -30.75 -1.13 17.06
N SER A 297 -29.81 -1.24 16.13
CA SER A 297 -28.71 -2.21 16.18
C SER A 297 -27.77 -1.92 17.35
N TYR A 298 -27.41 -2.98 18.08
CA TYR A 298 -26.49 -2.90 19.22
C TYR A 298 -25.07 -2.52 18.76
N GLU A 299 -24.69 -2.96 17.57
CA GLU A 299 -23.40 -2.76 16.92
C GLU A 299 -23.13 -1.26 16.67
N ILE A 300 -24.13 -0.53 16.19
CA ILE A 300 -24.02 0.92 15.95
C ILE A 300 -23.88 1.67 17.28
N VAL A 301 -24.65 1.28 18.30
CA VAL A 301 -24.56 1.88 19.64
C VAL A 301 -23.20 1.61 20.27
N LEU A 302 -22.67 0.39 20.12
CA LEU A 302 -21.35 0.02 20.62
C LEU A 302 -20.24 0.80 19.90
N ALA A 303 -20.34 0.97 18.58
CA ALA A 303 -19.40 1.77 17.79
C ALA A 303 -19.36 3.23 18.27
N LEU A 304 -20.54 3.86 18.46
CA LEU A 304 -20.65 5.21 19.00
C LEU A 304 -20.08 5.32 20.42
N PHE A 305 -20.38 4.35 21.29
CA PHE A 305 -19.84 4.32 22.65
C PHE A 305 -18.31 4.28 22.64
N ASN A 306 -17.71 3.39 21.84
CA ASN A 306 -16.26 3.26 21.74
C ASN A 306 -15.60 4.54 21.22
N LEU A 307 -16.23 5.21 20.24
CA LEU A 307 -15.72 6.47 19.68
C LEU A 307 -15.78 7.63 20.68
N LEU A 308 -16.81 7.69 21.52
CA LEU A 308 -16.96 8.72 22.54
C LEU A 308 -16.09 8.48 23.78
N ALA A 309 -15.63 7.24 23.97
CA ALA A 309 -14.76 6.85 25.08
C ALA A 309 -13.25 6.97 24.76
N ALA A 310 -12.88 7.02 23.47
CA ALA A 310 -11.51 7.11 22.97
C ALA A 310 -11.02 8.56 22.85
#